data_AF-A0A1B8B2S9-F1
#
_entry.id   AF-A0A1B8B2S9-F1
#
_cell.length_a   1.000
_cell.length_b   1.000
_cell.length_c   1.000
_cell.angle_alpha   90.00
_cell.angle_beta   90.00
_cell.angle_gamma   90.00
#
_symmetry.space_group_name_H-M   'P 1'
#
loop_
_entity.id
_entity.type
_entity.pdbx_description
1 polymer ?
#
loop_
_entity_poly.entity_id
_entity_poly.type
_entity_poly.pdbx_seq_one_letter_code
_entity_poly.pdbx_strand_id
1 'polypeptide(L)'
;MAPQTRKRKVSATESNDPKDTPPKKTTRAPRKTAPKAAVQRKGKTVVNKQGDFPTSLQAAQQGSEAKKQIQNQGSDLVKEIDNELKTQIPHINRDALMKELSPDLVTVLPWMRSSPASVEDTQTYPQLMLKALDDLQIHVSACERTVNQDTGIRAPNQMRWVQDVKDLEDMSQHGLQMATKIINHIVMPDSYDLPTKPAETESGVEEVAWELIEEALPEESNEIWGKIAQGHVKALTEVLKVLPVEEEERSLSPQATILRRKLVLSVVLFPFENLRHPTNHQDLDQAAKMGALKYVEELQKKKQSDVVAFLLRVRCWELRQLNVIHRASRPSRLDKARRLGYKAKQGYVIYRVRVRRGGRKRPAPKGATYGKPTNQGINQLKYQRSLKATAEERVGRRCANLRVLNSYWINQDSTYKYYEVILVDPQHKAIRIDPRINWIVNPVHKHREARGLTATGKKSRGLNKGHRYNKTKAGRRKTWKRHNTLSLWRYR
;
A
#
# COMPACT_ATOMS: atom_id res chain seq x y z
N MET A 1 -38.68 40.99 7.12
CA MET A 1 -38.97 39.66 6.52
C MET A 1 -37.72 38.79 6.63
N ALA A 2 -37.72 37.82 7.55
CA ALA A 2 -36.60 36.90 7.77
C ALA A 2 -36.64 35.74 6.75
N PRO A 3 -35.49 35.19 6.31
CA PRO A 3 -35.46 34.13 5.32
C PRO A 3 -35.89 32.79 5.93
N GLN A 4 -37.01 32.25 5.42
CA GLN A 4 -37.51 30.92 5.77
C GLN A 4 -36.53 29.83 5.34
N THR A 5 -36.08 29.04 6.31
CA THR A 5 -35.26 27.85 6.09
C THR A 5 -36.14 26.68 5.63
N ARG A 6 -35.77 26.08 4.50
CA ARG A 6 -36.43 24.89 3.93
C ARG A 6 -36.25 23.70 4.87
N LYS A 7 -37.33 23.28 5.53
CA LYS A 7 -37.39 22.06 6.35
C LYS A 7 -36.97 20.84 5.52
N ARG A 8 -35.94 20.12 5.96
CA ARG A 8 -35.61 18.77 5.47
C ARG A 8 -36.71 17.82 5.95
N LYS A 9 -37.29 17.05 5.03
CA LYS A 9 -38.14 15.89 5.38
C LYS A 9 -37.27 14.89 6.15
N VAL A 10 -37.64 14.66 7.40
CA VAL A 10 -37.27 13.48 8.19
C VAL A 10 -38.41 12.49 7.94
N SER A 11 -38.11 11.34 7.34
CA SER A 11 -39.02 10.20 7.36
C SER A 11 -38.26 8.93 6.98
N ALA A 12 -37.85 8.20 8.00
CA ALA A 12 -37.84 6.74 8.05
C ALA A 12 -37.63 6.40 9.53
N THR A 13 -38.71 6.51 10.29
CA THR A 13 -38.81 5.87 11.61
C THR A 13 -38.92 4.39 11.31
N GLU A 14 -37.95 3.59 11.76
CA GLU A 14 -38.01 2.13 11.68
C GLU A 14 -39.16 1.63 12.56
N SER A 15 -40.25 1.20 11.94
CA SER A 15 -41.31 0.41 12.58
C SER A 15 -40.82 -1.04 12.70
N ASN A 16 -40.81 -1.57 13.91
CA ASN A 16 -40.58 -2.99 14.17
C ASN A 16 -41.90 -3.76 14.04
N ASP A 17 -42.30 -4.08 12.81
CA ASP A 17 -43.37 -5.06 12.53
C ASP A 17 -42.77 -6.37 11.98
N PRO A 18 -43.26 -7.57 12.35
CA PRO A 18 -42.63 -8.85 11.97
C PRO A 18 -42.93 -9.29 10.53
N LYS A 19 -43.47 -8.42 9.66
CA LYS A 19 -44.02 -8.79 8.34
C LYS A 19 -43.56 -7.95 7.15
N ASP A 20 -42.44 -7.24 7.25
CA ASP A 20 -41.89 -6.51 6.10
C ASP A 20 -40.87 -7.35 5.30
N THR A 21 -41.18 -7.62 4.03
CA THR A 21 -40.27 -8.23 3.06
C THR A 21 -39.24 -7.22 2.54
N PRO A 22 -37.97 -7.62 2.31
CA PRO A 22 -36.92 -6.69 1.90
C PRO A 22 -37.06 -6.23 0.44
N PRO A 23 -36.63 -4.99 0.09
CA PRO A 23 -36.76 -4.45 -1.26
C PRO A 23 -35.76 -5.08 -2.25
N LYS A 24 -36.23 -5.38 -3.46
CA LYS A 24 -35.45 -5.90 -4.61
C LYS A 24 -34.27 -4.98 -4.97
N LYS A 25 -33.05 -5.53 -5.02
CA LYS A 25 -31.82 -4.84 -5.42
C LYS A 25 -31.80 -4.58 -6.93
N THR A 26 -31.47 -3.36 -7.34
CA THR A 26 -31.37 -2.95 -8.74
C THR A 26 -29.98 -3.22 -9.32
N THR A 27 -29.94 -3.77 -10.52
CA THR A 27 -28.76 -4.21 -11.28
C THR A 27 -27.88 -3.04 -11.70
N ARG A 28 -26.56 -3.18 -11.53
CA ARG A 28 -25.54 -2.17 -11.88
C ARG A 28 -24.97 -2.43 -13.28
N ALA A 29 -24.82 -1.37 -14.08
CA ALA A 29 -24.34 -1.46 -15.47
C ALA A 29 -22.85 -1.89 -15.60
N PRO A 30 -22.48 -2.65 -16.66
CA PRO A 30 -21.14 -3.23 -16.83
C PRO A 30 -20.10 -2.24 -17.41
N ARG A 31 -18.82 -2.53 -17.15
CA ARG A 31 -17.66 -1.67 -17.46
C ARG A 31 -16.73 -2.33 -18.48
N LYS A 32 -16.38 -1.63 -19.55
CA LYS A 32 -15.49 -2.11 -20.64
C LYS A 32 -14.01 -2.21 -20.23
N THR A 33 -13.35 -3.31 -20.59
CA THR A 33 -11.91 -3.58 -20.42
C THR A 33 -11.12 -3.30 -21.72
N ALA A 34 -9.80 -3.09 -21.61
CA ALA A 34 -8.87 -2.75 -22.69
C ALA A 34 -7.66 -3.73 -22.71
N PRO A 35 -6.98 -3.95 -23.86
CA PRO A 35 -6.12 -5.12 -24.08
C PRO A 35 -4.67 -4.96 -23.58
N LYS A 36 -4.02 -6.10 -23.26
CA LYS A 36 -2.62 -6.22 -22.78
C LYS A 36 -1.67 -6.75 -23.85
N ALA A 37 -0.42 -6.27 -23.77
CA ALA A 37 0.69 -6.54 -24.69
C ALA A 37 1.51 -7.78 -24.31
N ALA A 38 2.06 -8.44 -25.34
CA ALA A 38 2.89 -9.64 -25.31
C ALA A 38 4.36 -9.36 -24.92
N VAL A 39 5.01 -10.33 -24.25
CA VAL A 39 6.47 -10.39 -24.09
C VAL A 39 6.95 -11.85 -24.24
N GLN A 40 7.78 -12.08 -25.25
CA GLN A 40 8.55 -13.31 -25.48
C GLN A 40 9.80 -13.36 -24.59
N ARG A 41 10.24 -14.56 -24.20
CA ARG A 41 11.63 -14.83 -23.76
C ARG A 41 12.13 -16.18 -24.28
N LYS A 42 13.31 -16.13 -24.90
CA LYS A 42 14.14 -17.25 -25.36
C LYS A 42 14.91 -17.88 -24.19
N GLY A 43 14.98 -19.20 -24.14
CA GLY A 43 15.90 -19.97 -23.30
C GLY A 43 17.13 -20.43 -24.08
N LYS A 44 18.27 -20.57 -23.40
CA LYS A 44 19.49 -21.23 -23.92
C LYS A 44 20.02 -22.17 -22.83
N THR A 45 20.19 -23.42 -23.22
CA THR A 45 20.56 -24.61 -22.44
C THR A 45 22.04 -24.63 -22.10
N VAL A 46 22.41 -25.11 -20.91
CA VAL A 46 23.76 -25.63 -20.61
C VAL A 46 23.61 -26.92 -19.79
N VAL A 47 24.24 -27.96 -20.30
CA VAL A 47 24.34 -29.35 -19.80
C VAL A 47 25.26 -29.41 -18.59
N ASN A 48 24.95 -30.24 -17.59
CA ASN A 48 25.98 -30.73 -16.67
C ASN A 48 25.73 -32.16 -16.17
N LYS A 49 26.86 -32.81 -15.87
CA LYS A 49 27.15 -34.24 -15.80
C LYS A 49 26.58 -35.00 -14.58
N GLN A 50 26.49 -36.31 -14.77
CA GLN A 50 26.21 -37.38 -13.81
C GLN A 50 27.16 -37.39 -12.61
N GLY A 51 26.64 -37.82 -11.45
CA GLY A 51 27.38 -38.16 -10.24
C GLY A 51 26.54 -39.07 -9.34
N ASP A 52 27.19 -40.09 -8.79
CA ASP A 52 26.64 -41.35 -8.26
C ASP A 52 25.85 -41.27 -6.93
N PHE A 53 24.95 -42.25 -6.74
CA PHE A 53 24.17 -42.47 -5.51
C PHE A 53 24.93 -43.33 -4.48
N PRO A 54 25.00 -42.95 -3.19
CA PRO A 54 25.58 -43.78 -2.15
C PRO A 54 24.56 -44.71 -1.45
N THR A 55 25.07 -45.85 -0.99
CA THR A 55 24.35 -47.02 -0.45
C THR A 55 23.88 -46.83 0.99
N SER A 56 22.83 -47.58 1.36
CA SER A 56 21.95 -47.45 2.56
C SER A 56 22.59 -47.44 3.95
N LEU A 57 23.91 -47.61 4.09
CA LEU A 57 24.61 -47.56 5.39
C LEU A 57 25.06 -46.14 5.78
N GLN A 58 25.23 -45.22 4.82
CA GLN A 58 25.62 -43.83 5.10
C GLN A 58 24.44 -42.97 5.61
N ALA A 59 23.19 -43.33 5.27
CA ALA A 59 21.99 -42.62 5.72
C ALA A 59 21.73 -42.79 7.24
N ALA A 60 22.13 -43.94 7.82
CA ALA A 60 21.95 -44.20 9.26
C ALA A 60 22.94 -43.40 10.13
N GLN A 61 24.18 -43.23 9.66
CA GLN A 61 25.19 -42.39 10.35
C GLN A 61 24.80 -40.91 10.31
N GLN A 62 24.33 -40.40 9.16
CA GLN A 62 23.83 -39.03 9.03
C GLN A 62 22.62 -38.75 9.93
N GLY A 63 21.71 -39.72 10.09
CA GLY A 63 20.57 -39.60 11.02
C GLY A 63 21.00 -39.50 12.49
N SER A 64 22.07 -40.22 12.88
CA SER A 64 22.60 -40.17 14.24
C SER A 64 23.35 -38.87 14.55
N GLU A 65 24.06 -38.31 13.56
CA GLU A 65 24.74 -37.02 13.64
C GLU A 65 23.74 -35.86 13.67
N ALA A 66 22.68 -35.92 12.84
CA ALA A 66 21.60 -34.94 12.86
C ALA A 66 20.87 -34.91 14.21
N LYS A 67 20.65 -36.09 14.84
CA LYS A 67 20.06 -36.17 16.19
C LYS A 67 20.96 -35.56 17.27
N LYS A 68 22.27 -35.83 17.23
CA LYS A 68 23.24 -35.19 18.14
C LYS A 68 23.30 -33.68 17.95
N GLN A 69 23.20 -33.21 16.70
CA GLN A 69 23.22 -31.79 16.39
C GLN A 69 21.97 -31.07 16.91
N ILE A 70 20.79 -31.68 16.77
CA ILE A 70 19.54 -31.15 17.35
C ILE A 70 19.59 -31.15 18.88
N GLN A 71 20.16 -32.18 19.51
CA GLN A 71 20.35 -32.20 20.97
C GLN A 71 21.30 -31.10 21.45
N ASN A 72 22.40 -30.87 20.74
CA ASN A 72 23.34 -29.80 21.08
C ASN A 72 22.69 -28.41 20.93
N GLN A 73 21.95 -28.19 19.84
CA GLN A 73 21.18 -26.95 19.63
C GLN A 73 20.11 -26.76 20.71
N GLY A 74 19.45 -27.82 21.14
CA GLY A 74 18.52 -27.78 22.27
C GLY A 74 19.23 -27.42 23.59
N SER A 75 20.41 -27.97 23.84
CA SER A 75 21.20 -27.66 25.04
C SER A 75 21.72 -26.22 25.07
N ASP A 76 22.05 -25.68 23.89
CA ASP A 76 22.52 -24.31 23.76
C ASP A 76 21.35 -23.32 23.92
N LEU A 77 20.17 -23.64 23.40
CA LEU A 77 18.94 -22.85 23.63
C LEU A 77 18.57 -22.83 25.12
N VAL A 78 18.70 -23.95 25.82
CA VAL A 78 18.46 -24.01 27.28
C VAL A 78 19.46 -23.15 28.03
N LYS A 79 20.76 -23.16 27.65
CA LYS A 79 21.77 -22.26 28.23
C LYS A 79 21.49 -20.79 27.92
N GLU A 80 20.96 -20.49 26.74
CA GLU A 80 20.57 -19.14 26.33
C GLU A 80 19.38 -18.63 27.16
N ILE A 81 18.37 -19.48 27.37
CA ILE A 81 17.23 -19.20 28.25
C ILE A 81 17.68 -19.02 29.70
N ASP A 82 18.57 -19.89 30.22
CA ASP A 82 19.11 -19.76 31.58
C ASP A 82 19.98 -18.50 31.74
N ASN A 83 20.71 -18.11 30.70
CA ASN A 83 21.48 -16.87 30.67
C ASN A 83 20.56 -15.65 30.60
N GLU A 84 19.46 -15.69 29.85
CA GLU A 84 18.46 -14.62 29.83
C GLU A 84 17.72 -14.50 31.16
N LEU A 85 17.37 -15.61 31.80
CA LEU A 85 16.75 -15.63 33.14
C LEU A 85 17.69 -15.11 34.22
N LYS A 86 19.01 -15.36 34.10
CA LYS A 86 20.04 -14.81 35.02
C LYS A 86 20.43 -13.37 34.70
N THR A 87 20.19 -12.87 33.48
CA THR A 87 20.58 -11.51 33.05
C THR A 87 19.43 -10.52 32.99
N GLN A 88 18.19 -10.90 33.35
CA GLN A 88 17.05 -9.99 33.41
C GLN A 88 16.42 -9.87 34.81
N ILE A 89 17.15 -9.22 35.71
CA ILE A 89 16.53 -8.14 36.49
C ILE A 89 17.22 -6.87 36.01
N PRO A 90 16.60 -6.06 35.12
CA PRO A 90 17.15 -4.76 34.81
C PRO A 90 17.10 -3.92 36.09
N HIS A 91 18.27 -3.57 36.64
CA HIS A 91 18.36 -2.47 37.58
C HIS A 91 18.02 -1.21 36.80
N ILE A 92 16.74 -0.81 36.86
CA ILE A 92 16.25 0.40 36.21
C ILE A 92 17.01 1.58 36.84
N ASN A 93 17.93 2.17 36.08
CA ASN A 93 18.60 3.38 36.48
C ASN A 93 17.58 4.53 36.38
N ARG A 94 16.98 4.87 37.53
CA ARG A 94 15.90 5.87 37.67
C ARG A 94 16.21 7.19 36.92
N ASP A 95 17.48 7.58 36.88
CA ASP A 95 17.92 8.83 36.26
C ASP A 95 17.90 8.83 34.72
N ALA A 96 18.00 7.65 34.10
CA ALA A 96 17.87 7.50 32.65
C ALA A 96 16.40 7.55 32.22
N LEU A 97 15.51 6.95 33.01
CA LEU A 97 14.07 6.93 32.76
C LEU A 97 13.44 8.33 32.89
N MET A 98 13.93 9.13 33.85
CA MET A 98 13.49 10.51 34.07
C MET A 98 13.83 11.47 32.91
N LYS A 99 14.80 11.12 32.06
CA LYS A 99 15.17 11.93 30.88
C LYS A 99 14.34 11.62 29.63
N GLU A 100 13.71 10.44 29.56
CA GLU A 100 12.98 10.00 28.37
C GLU A 100 11.47 10.24 28.44
N LEU A 101 10.93 10.54 29.62
CA LEU A 101 9.50 10.82 29.80
C LEU A 101 9.19 12.31 29.56
N SER A 102 8.13 12.55 28.77
CA SER A 102 7.62 13.90 28.47
C SER A 102 7.14 14.60 29.76
N PRO A 103 7.36 15.93 29.93
CA PRO A 103 6.97 16.69 31.12
C PRO A 103 5.49 16.53 31.49
N ASP A 104 4.62 16.28 30.51
CA ASP A 104 3.17 16.14 30.70
C ASP A 104 2.77 14.86 31.46
N LEU A 105 3.60 13.81 31.44
CA LEU A 105 3.31 12.54 32.13
C LEU A 105 3.68 12.55 33.62
N VAL A 106 4.56 13.46 34.04
CA VAL A 106 4.96 13.63 35.44
C VAL A 106 3.80 14.16 36.31
N THR A 107 2.85 14.87 35.69
CA THR A 107 1.63 15.38 36.34
C THR A 107 0.59 14.32 36.69
N VAL A 108 0.65 13.14 36.07
CA VAL A 108 -0.39 12.11 36.18
C VAL A 108 -0.04 11.03 37.22
N LEU A 109 1.19 11.01 37.72
CA LEU A 109 1.69 9.97 38.63
C LEU A 109 2.11 10.56 39.99
N PRO A 110 1.22 10.55 41.01
CA PRO A 110 1.47 11.17 42.32
C PRO A 110 2.68 10.62 43.09
N TRP A 111 3.05 9.36 42.85
CA TRP A 111 4.16 8.67 43.52
C TRP A 111 5.55 8.97 42.93
N MET A 112 5.64 9.82 41.90
CA MET A 112 6.91 10.25 41.33
C MET A 112 7.52 11.50 42.02
N ARG A 113 6.79 12.11 42.97
CA ARG A 113 7.32 13.16 43.84
C ARG A 113 7.95 12.57 45.09
N SER A 114 9.18 12.10 45.00
CA SER A 114 9.99 11.94 46.22
C SER A 114 11.48 11.82 45.92
N SER A 115 12.22 12.86 46.30
CA SER A 115 13.61 12.78 46.78
C SER A 115 13.79 13.86 47.86
N PRO A 116 14.75 13.66 48.78
CA PRO A 116 14.54 13.19 50.14
C PRO A 116 14.16 14.31 51.12
N ALA A 117 13.64 13.89 52.27
CA ALA A 117 13.14 14.69 53.37
C ALA A 117 14.04 15.87 53.81
N SER A 118 13.40 17.00 54.07
CA SER A 118 13.48 17.65 55.38
C SER A 118 12.19 17.30 56.14
N VAL A 119 12.34 16.52 57.21
CA VAL A 119 11.64 16.55 58.52
C VAL A 119 10.48 17.56 58.55
N GLU A 120 9.19 17.26 58.81
CA GLU A 120 8.46 16.48 59.81
C GLU A 120 7.05 16.26 59.20
N ASP A 121 6.50 15.05 59.04
CA ASP A 121 5.65 14.37 60.01
C ASP A 121 5.29 12.98 59.44
N THR A 122 5.41 11.96 60.28
CA THR A 122 5.31 10.56 59.89
C THR A 122 3.85 10.13 59.71
N GLN A 123 3.33 10.18 58.48
CA GLN A 123 2.26 9.24 58.09
C GLN A 123 2.91 8.00 57.49
N THR A 124 2.96 6.96 58.32
CA THR A 124 3.49 5.63 58.03
C THR A 124 3.09 5.15 56.64
N TYR A 125 4.08 4.89 55.77
CA TYR A 125 3.98 4.25 54.45
C TYR A 125 2.89 3.15 54.32
N PRO A 126 2.66 2.27 55.32
CA PRO A 126 1.56 1.30 55.27
C PRO A 126 0.14 1.92 55.20
N GLN A 127 -0.10 3.08 55.82
CA GLN A 127 -1.42 3.75 55.77
C GLN A 127 -1.72 4.35 54.40
N LEU A 128 -0.70 4.84 53.69
CA LEU A 128 -0.83 5.31 52.30
C LEU A 128 -1.09 4.15 51.33
N MET A 129 -0.46 2.99 51.55
CA MET A 129 -0.74 1.77 50.78
C MET A 129 -2.18 1.27 50.99
N LEU A 130 -2.66 1.28 52.24
CA LEU A 130 -4.04 0.89 52.55
C LEU A 130 -5.04 1.84 51.90
N LYS A 131 -4.78 3.15 51.94
CA LYS A 131 -5.63 4.15 51.27
C LYS A 131 -5.63 3.99 49.74
N ALA A 132 -4.47 3.70 49.14
CA ALA A 132 -4.39 3.45 47.70
C ALA A 132 -5.10 2.15 47.28
N LEU A 133 -5.11 1.13 48.14
CA LEU A 133 -5.89 -0.08 47.94
C LEU A 133 -7.39 0.19 48.03
N ASP A 134 -7.83 0.97 49.03
CA ASP A 134 -9.22 1.40 49.15
C ASP A 134 -9.67 2.22 47.92
N ASP A 135 -8.84 3.16 47.47
CA ASP A 135 -9.13 3.97 46.28
C ASP A 135 -9.23 3.08 45.02
N LEU A 136 -8.35 2.09 44.87
CA LEU A 136 -8.39 1.16 43.75
C LEU A 136 -9.64 0.27 43.81
N GLN A 137 -10.04 -0.17 44.99
CA GLN A 137 -11.26 -0.96 45.20
C GLN A 137 -12.52 -0.12 44.90
N ILE A 138 -12.53 1.17 45.26
CA ILE A 138 -13.59 2.10 44.89
C ILE A 138 -13.66 2.25 43.37
N HIS A 139 -12.53 2.43 42.67
CA HIS A 139 -12.50 2.57 41.21
C HIS A 139 -12.92 1.30 40.47
N VAL A 140 -12.51 0.12 40.95
CA VAL A 140 -12.96 -1.17 40.39
C VAL A 140 -14.46 -1.33 40.57
N SER A 141 -14.98 -1.04 41.77
CA SER A 141 -16.43 -1.13 42.03
C SER A 141 -17.24 -0.11 41.20
N ALA A 142 -16.69 1.07 40.90
CA ALA A 142 -17.29 2.04 40.00
C ALA A 142 -17.30 1.54 38.54
N CYS A 143 -16.22 0.90 38.10
CA CYS A 143 -16.14 0.28 36.78
C CYS A 143 -17.18 -0.86 36.65
N GLU A 144 -17.26 -1.75 37.64
CA GLU A 144 -18.26 -2.82 37.69
C GLU A 144 -19.69 -2.27 37.67
N ARG A 145 -19.97 -1.16 38.39
CA ARG A 145 -21.28 -0.49 38.31
C ARG A 145 -21.56 0.08 36.92
N THR A 146 -20.58 0.63 36.22
CA THR A 146 -20.77 1.12 34.84
C THR A 146 -20.89 0.01 33.81
N VAL A 147 -20.23 -1.13 34.02
CA VAL A 147 -20.35 -2.33 33.17
C VAL A 147 -21.72 -2.99 33.37
N ASN A 148 -22.21 -3.00 34.62
CA ASN A 148 -23.50 -3.58 34.98
C ASN A 148 -24.68 -2.59 34.80
N GLN A 149 -24.43 -1.37 34.31
CA GLN A 149 -25.50 -0.44 33.92
C GLN A 149 -26.00 -0.77 32.52
N ASP A 150 -27.31 -1.00 32.42
CA ASP A 150 -27.96 -1.38 31.17
C ASP A 150 -27.92 -0.19 30.19
N THR A 151 -27.06 -0.28 29.17
CA THR A 151 -26.76 0.83 28.24
C THR A 151 -27.91 1.19 27.28
N GLY A 152 -29.06 0.52 27.40
CA GLY A 152 -30.25 0.77 26.56
C GLY A 152 -30.05 0.48 25.07
N ILE A 153 -28.88 -0.05 24.68
CA ILE A 153 -28.57 -0.50 23.34
C ILE A 153 -28.98 -1.97 23.26
N ARG A 154 -30.16 -2.26 22.68
CA ARG A 154 -30.54 -3.64 22.38
C ARG A 154 -29.62 -4.21 21.30
N ALA A 155 -29.01 -5.35 21.59
CA ALA A 155 -28.28 -6.13 20.60
C ALA A 155 -29.23 -6.49 19.44
N PRO A 156 -28.76 -6.43 18.17
CA PRO A 156 -29.53 -6.94 17.04
C PRO A 156 -29.91 -8.40 17.30
N ASN A 157 -31.16 -8.77 17.01
CA ASN A 157 -31.71 -10.09 17.31
C ASN A 157 -30.74 -11.20 16.88
N GLN A 158 -30.30 -12.03 17.82
CA GLN A 158 -29.24 -13.03 17.64
C GLN A 158 -29.53 -14.01 16.48
N MET A 159 -30.81 -14.17 16.13
CA MET A 159 -31.27 -14.93 14.97
C MET A 159 -30.73 -14.40 13.62
N ARG A 160 -30.53 -13.09 13.47
CA ARG A 160 -30.07 -12.50 12.20
C ARG A 160 -28.59 -12.77 11.93
N TRP A 161 -27.78 -12.81 12.98
CA TRP A 161 -26.37 -13.20 12.87
C TRP A 161 -26.21 -14.68 12.56
N VAL A 162 -27.05 -15.52 13.16
CA VAL A 162 -27.08 -16.95 12.84
C VAL A 162 -27.48 -17.17 11.38
N GLN A 163 -28.44 -16.39 10.87
CA GLN A 163 -28.83 -16.43 9.45
C GLN A 163 -27.72 -15.91 8.53
N ASP A 164 -27.07 -14.78 8.86
CA ASP A 164 -25.97 -14.23 8.05
C ASP A 164 -24.77 -15.19 7.99
N VAL A 165 -24.46 -15.90 9.09
CA VAL A 165 -23.42 -16.94 9.10
C VAL A 165 -23.80 -18.09 8.17
N LYS A 166 -25.05 -18.55 8.23
CA LYS A 166 -25.56 -19.61 7.36
C LYS A 166 -25.56 -19.20 5.89
N ASP A 167 -26.00 -17.99 5.57
CA ASP A 167 -26.01 -17.46 4.21
C ASP A 167 -24.58 -17.32 3.65
N LEU A 168 -23.59 -16.96 4.48
CA LEU A 168 -22.19 -16.93 4.09
C LEU A 168 -21.60 -18.33 3.84
N GLU A 169 -21.95 -19.31 4.67
CA GLU A 169 -21.56 -20.70 4.48
C GLU A 169 -22.17 -21.26 3.18
N ASP A 170 -23.46 -21.04 2.95
CA ASP A 170 -24.18 -21.48 1.76
C ASP A 170 -23.60 -20.82 0.49
N MET A 171 -23.30 -19.52 0.53
CA MET A 171 -22.61 -18.80 -0.54
C MET A 171 -21.25 -19.43 -0.87
N SER A 172 -20.46 -19.74 0.16
CA SER A 172 -19.14 -20.33 -0.01
C SER A 172 -19.22 -21.73 -0.62
N GLN A 173 -20.19 -22.54 -0.22
CA GLN A 173 -20.40 -23.88 -0.77
C GLN A 173 -20.81 -23.83 -2.25
N HIS A 174 -21.74 -22.94 -2.60
CA HIS A 174 -22.19 -22.79 -3.98
C HIS A 174 -21.08 -22.24 -4.88
N GLY A 175 -20.32 -21.26 -4.39
CA GLY A 175 -19.14 -20.75 -5.08
C GLY A 175 -18.10 -21.84 -5.34
N LEU A 176 -17.83 -22.69 -4.34
CA LEU A 176 -16.90 -23.81 -4.49
C LEU A 176 -17.38 -24.81 -5.55
N GLN A 177 -18.67 -25.18 -5.53
CA GLN A 177 -19.26 -26.09 -6.51
C GLN A 177 -19.15 -25.56 -7.95
N MET A 178 -19.46 -24.27 -8.15
CA MET A 178 -19.32 -23.61 -9.46
C MET A 178 -17.86 -23.59 -9.92
N ALA A 179 -16.92 -23.25 -9.03
CA ALA A 179 -15.49 -23.27 -9.34
C ALA A 179 -14.98 -24.66 -9.73
N THR A 180 -15.41 -25.71 -9.05
CA THR A 180 -15.08 -27.10 -9.43
C THR A 180 -15.62 -27.46 -10.82
N LYS A 181 -16.84 -27.05 -11.17
CA LYS A 181 -17.38 -27.27 -12.53
C LYS A 181 -16.57 -26.56 -13.60
N ILE A 182 -16.16 -25.31 -13.34
CA ILE A 182 -15.31 -24.54 -14.26
C ILE A 182 -13.94 -25.22 -14.45
N ILE A 183 -13.30 -25.64 -13.36
CA ILE A 183 -12.00 -26.32 -13.43
C ILE A 183 -12.13 -27.64 -14.21
N ASN A 184 -13.16 -28.44 -13.93
CA ASN A 184 -13.40 -29.69 -14.63
C ASN A 184 -13.66 -29.47 -16.12
N HIS A 185 -14.39 -28.41 -16.50
CA HIS A 185 -14.59 -28.04 -17.91
C HIS A 185 -13.28 -27.60 -18.58
N ILE A 186 -12.42 -26.84 -17.89
CA ILE A 186 -11.11 -26.42 -18.43
C ILE A 186 -10.19 -27.62 -18.69
N VAL A 187 -10.27 -28.65 -17.84
CA VAL A 187 -9.43 -29.86 -17.98
C VAL A 187 -10.05 -30.85 -18.97
N MET A 188 -11.37 -31.05 -18.93
CA MET A 188 -12.13 -32.01 -19.73
C MET A 188 -13.38 -31.34 -20.35
N PRO A 189 -13.21 -30.58 -21.44
CA PRO A 189 -14.26 -29.73 -21.99
C PRO A 189 -15.46 -30.48 -22.58
N ASP A 190 -15.25 -31.71 -23.06
CA ASP A 190 -16.32 -32.52 -23.67
C ASP A 190 -17.08 -33.40 -22.66
N SER A 191 -16.64 -33.43 -21.39
CA SER A 191 -17.20 -34.33 -20.35
C SER A 191 -17.95 -33.60 -19.23
N TYR A 192 -17.73 -32.29 -19.07
CA TYR A 192 -18.37 -31.48 -18.03
C TYR A 192 -18.86 -30.17 -18.62
N ASP A 193 -20.11 -29.82 -18.38
CA ASP A 193 -20.68 -28.54 -18.82
C ASP A 193 -20.28 -27.39 -17.90
N LEU A 194 -20.21 -26.17 -18.47
CA LEU A 194 -20.04 -24.96 -17.69
C LEU A 194 -21.26 -24.75 -16.77
N PRO A 195 -21.06 -24.21 -15.55
CA PRO A 195 -22.19 -23.87 -14.69
C PRO A 195 -23.06 -22.80 -15.38
N THR A 196 -24.38 -22.96 -15.32
CA THR A 196 -25.35 -21.99 -15.85
C THR A 196 -25.75 -20.99 -14.77
N LYS A 197 -26.12 -19.77 -15.18
CA LYS A 197 -26.64 -18.76 -14.26
C LYS A 197 -27.86 -19.29 -13.48
N PRO A 198 -27.86 -19.28 -12.13
CA PRO A 198 -28.98 -19.75 -11.34
C PRO A 198 -30.22 -18.84 -11.51
N ALA A 199 -31.41 -19.41 -11.34
CA ALA A 199 -32.67 -18.66 -11.36
C ALA A 199 -32.83 -17.83 -10.06
N GLU A 200 -33.56 -16.70 -10.12
CA GLU A 200 -33.72 -15.81 -8.95
C GLU A 200 -34.45 -16.54 -7.80
N THR A 201 -33.72 -16.95 -6.77
CA THR A 201 -34.26 -17.56 -5.54
C THR A 201 -34.48 -16.50 -4.46
N GLU A 202 -35.42 -16.75 -3.54
CA GLU A 202 -35.82 -15.79 -2.49
C GLU A 202 -34.67 -15.36 -1.55
N SER A 203 -33.62 -16.18 -1.38
CA SER A 203 -32.46 -15.80 -0.55
C SER A 203 -31.39 -14.99 -1.30
N GLY A 204 -31.36 -15.05 -2.65
CA GLY A 204 -30.40 -14.34 -3.50
C GLY A 204 -28.91 -14.70 -3.28
N VAL A 205 -28.60 -15.69 -2.45
CA VAL A 205 -27.23 -16.08 -2.08
C VAL A 205 -26.47 -16.69 -3.28
N GLU A 206 -27.17 -17.51 -4.08
CA GLU A 206 -26.60 -18.17 -5.27
C GLU A 206 -26.24 -17.17 -6.38
N GLU A 207 -27.04 -16.11 -6.54
CA GLU A 207 -26.74 -15.03 -7.49
C GLU A 207 -25.47 -14.28 -7.10
N VAL A 208 -25.29 -13.99 -5.80
CA VAL A 208 -24.09 -13.32 -5.31
C VAL A 208 -22.85 -14.22 -5.51
N ALA A 209 -22.98 -15.53 -5.27
CA ALA A 209 -21.91 -16.48 -5.56
C ALA A 209 -21.56 -16.52 -7.06
N TRP A 210 -22.57 -16.47 -7.93
CA TRP A 210 -22.39 -16.38 -9.39
C TRP A 210 -21.67 -15.09 -9.81
N GLU A 211 -22.10 -13.93 -9.31
CA GLU A 211 -21.47 -12.63 -9.62
C GLU A 211 -19.97 -12.60 -9.26
N LEU A 212 -19.56 -13.28 -8.19
CA LEU A 212 -18.16 -13.36 -7.77
C LEU A 212 -17.30 -14.21 -8.72
N ILE A 213 -17.91 -15.19 -9.39
CA ILE A 213 -17.21 -16.17 -10.23
C ILE A 213 -17.36 -15.87 -11.72
N GLU A 214 -18.31 -15.04 -12.13
CA GLU A 214 -18.58 -14.67 -13.53
C GLU A 214 -17.32 -14.16 -14.26
N GLU A 215 -16.47 -13.37 -13.58
CA GLU A 215 -15.21 -12.85 -14.14
C GLU A 215 -14.16 -13.96 -14.42
N ALA A 216 -14.33 -15.15 -13.83
CA ALA A 216 -13.43 -16.29 -13.96
C ALA A 216 -13.89 -17.35 -14.98
N LEU A 217 -15.06 -17.19 -15.62
CA LEU A 217 -15.46 -18.08 -16.71
C LEU A 217 -14.49 -17.94 -17.90
N PRO A 218 -14.11 -19.05 -18.55
CA PRO A 218 -13.29 -19.00 -19.76
C PRO A 218 -14.06 -18.26 -20.87
N GLU A 219 -13.44 -17.26 -21.50
CA GLU A 219 -13.96 -16.70 -22.75
C GLU A 219 -14.02 -17.82 -23.80
N GLU A 220 -15.02 -17.81 -24.70
CA GLU A 220 -15.26 -18.81 -25.78
C GLU A 220 -14.14 -18.85 -26.84
N SER A 221 -12.90 -18.93 -26.40
CA SER A 221 -11.71 -19.11 -27.22
C SER A 221 -11.39 -20.61 -27.28
N ASN A 222 -11.07 -21.10 -28.47
CA ASN A 222 -10.73 -22.51 -28.73
C ASN A 222 -9.43 -22.99 -28.04
N GLU A 223 -8.86 -22.20 -27.12
CA GLU A 223 -7.55 -22.39 -26.48
C GLU A 223 -7.66 -22.87 -25.02
N ILE A 224 -8.65 -23.72 -24.72
CA ILE A 224 -8.71 -24.41 -23.44
C ILE A 224 -7.64 -25.51 -23.43
N TRP A 225 -6.80 -25.53 -22.40
CA TRP A 225 -5.69 -26.48 -22.23
C TRP A 225 -6.09 -27.94 -22.47
N GLY A 226 -7.32 -28.33 -22.08
CA GLY A 226 -7.87 -29.65 -22.36
C GLY A 226 -7.95 -30.02 -23.85
N LYS A 227 -8.42 -29.10 -24.72
CA LYS A 227 -8.48 -29.34 -26.17
C LYS A 227 -7.10 -29.45 -26.80
N ILE A 228 -6.15 -28.63 -26.34
CA ILE A 228 -4.75 -28.66 -26.80
C ILE A 228 -4.09 -30.00 -26.40
N ALA A 229 -4.27 -30.43 -25.15
CA ALA A 229 -3.77 -31.71 -24.67
C ALA A 229 -4.38 -32.89 -25.43
N GLN A 230 -5.70 -32.87 -25.68
CA GLN A 230 -6.37 -33.89 -26.48
C GLN A 230 -5.85 -33.93 -27.93
N GLY A 231 -5.57 -32.77 -28.53
CA GLY A 231 -4.93 -32.66 -29.83
C GLY A 231 -3.54 -33.30 -29.87
N HIS A 232 -2.71 -33.04 -28.86
CA HIS A 232 -1.39 -33.67 -28.73
C HIS A 232 -1.48 -35.19 -28.53
N VAL A 233 -2.42 -35.66 -27.71
CA VAL A 233 -2.65 -37.11 -27.53
C VAL A 233 -3.11 -37.77 -28.83
N LYS A 234 -4.05 -37.15 -29.56
CA LYS A 234 -4.48 -37.63 -30.89
C LYS A 234 -3.32 -37.70 -31.88
N ALA A 235 -2.50 -36.64 -31.95
CA ALA A 235 -1.32 -36.61 -32.81
C ALA A 235 -0.32 -37.72 -32.43
N LEU A 236 -0.06 -37.93 -31.13
CA LEU A 236 0.82 -39.00 -30.65
C LEU A 236 0.24 -40.40 -30.92
N THR A 237 -1.08 -40.59 -30.83
CA THR A 237 -1.71 -41.87 -31.17
C THR A 237 -1.66 -42.17 -32.67
N GLU A 238 -1.79 -41.16 -33.54
CA GLU A 238 -1.60 -41.35 -34.98
C GLU A 238 -0.14 -41.68 -35.32
N VAL A 239 0.82 -41.03 -34.65
CA VAL A 239 2.25 -41.37 -34.79
C VAL A 239 2.54 -42.80 -34.30
N LEU A 240 1.90 -43.25 -33.21
CA LEU A 240 2.00 -44.62 -32.71
C LEU A 240 1.44 -45.67 -33.68
N LYS A 241 0.48 -45.32 -34.54
CA LYS A 241 -0.03 -46.23 -35.58
C LYS A 241 0.93 -46.40 -36.77
N VAL A 242 1.84 -45.45 -36.98
CA VAL A 242 2.81 -45.44 -38.09
C VAL A 242 4.12 -46.13 -37.70
N LEU A 243 4.40 -46.28 -36.41
CA LEU A 243 5.55 -47.03 -35.93
C LEU A 243 5.34 -48.54 -36.17
N PRO A 244 6.32 -49.24 -36.77
CA PRO A 244 6.19 -50.66 -37.05
C PRO A 244 5.99 -51.45 -35.76
N VAL A 245 4.94 -52.27 -35.74
CA VAL A 245 4.74 -53.29 -34.72
C VAL A 245 5.77 -54.38 -35.02
N GLU A 246 6.83 -54.46 -34.22
CA GLU A 246 7.66 -55.66 -34.20
C GLU A 246 6.84 -56.77 -33.52
N GLU A 247 6.36 -57.70 -34.33
CA GLU A 247 5.87 -59.00 -33.87
C GLU A 247 7.07 -59.83 -33.41
N GLU A 248 7.37 -59.80 -32.11
CA GLU A 248 8.12 -60.89 -31.49
C GLU A 248 7.13 -61.90 -30.90
N GLU A 249 6.82 -62.92 -31.70
CA GLU A 249 6.24 -64.17 -31.20
C GLU A 249 7.26 -64.90 -30.31
N ARG A 250 7.07 -64.87 -28.98
CA ARG A 250 7.54 -65.96 -28.10
C ARG A 250 6.49 -66.29 -27.04
N SER A 251 5.96 -67.50 -27.19
CA SER A 251 5.17 -68.33 -26.27
C SER A 251 5.29 -68.00 -24.78
N LEU A 252 4.15 -67.77 -24.09
CA LEU A 252 3.79 -68.33 -22.75
C LEU A 252 2.50 -67.70 -22.16
N SER A 253 1.48 -68.55 -21.93
CA SER A 253 0.30 -68.48 -21.00
C SER A 253 -0.69 -67.26 -21.00
N PRO A 254 -2.03 -67.47 -21.08
CA PRO A 254 -3.04 -66.40 -21.21
C PRO A 254 -3.38 -65.59 -19.94
N GLN A 255 -2.62 -65.71 -18.85
CA GLN A 255 -2.93 -65.00 -17.59
C GLN A 255 -2.00 -63.80 -17.29
N ALA A 256 -0.93 -63.58 -18.07
CA ALA A 256 0.05 -62.52 -17.79
C ALA A 256 -0.12 -61.23 -18.65
N THR A 257 -0.99 -61.23 -19.66
CA THR A 257 -1.17 -60.06 -20.56
C THR A 257 -2.08 -58.97 -19.97
N ILE A 258 -2.90 -59.31 -18.96
CA ILE A 258 -3.78 -58.36 -18.26
C ILE A 258 -3.01 -57.51 -17.23
N LEU A 259 -1.83 -57.94 -16.80
CA LEU A 259 -1.02 -57.23 -15.79
C LEU A 259 0.06 -56.30 -16.37
N ARG A 260 0.42 -56.40 -17.65
CA ARG A 260 1.37 -55.46 -18.29
C ARG A 260 0.72 -54.22 -18.93
N ARG A 261 -0.60 -54.19 -19.13
CA ARG A 261 -1.34 -52.94 -19.41
C ARG A 261 -1.75 -52.15 -18.16
N LYS A 262 -1.61 -52.74 -16.96
CA LYS A 262 -1.86 -52.08 -15.67
C LYS A 262 -0.61 -51.51 -15.00
N LEU A 263 0.60 -51.85 -15.45
CA LEU A 263 1.85 -51.43 -14.78
C LEU A 263 2.68 -50.37 -15.53
N VAL A 264 2.26 -49.96 -16.74
CA VAL A 264 2.85 -48.80 -17.44
C VAL A 264 1.96 -47.56 -17.34
N LEU A 265 0.72 -47.72 -16.87
CA LEU A 265 -0.20 -46.61 -16.58
C LEU A 265 -0.20 -46.15 -15.11
N SER A 266 0.61 -46.78 -14.25
CA SER A 266 0.78 -46.45 -12.83
C SER A 266 2.10 -45.71 -12.51
N VAL A 267 2.92 -45.38 -13.51
CA VAL A 267 4.16 -44.60 -13.35
C VAL A 267 4.01 -43.14 -13.84
N VAL A 268 2.83 -42.75 -14.31
CA VAL A 268 2.53 -41.35 -14.71
C VAL A 268 1.51 -40.70 -13.76
N LEU A 269 1.20 -41.36 -12.65
CA LEU A 269 0.58 -40.73 -11.49
C LEU A 269 1.69 -40.09 -10.64
N PHE A 270 1.84 -38.78 -10.80
CA PHE A 270 2.41 -37.85 -9.82
C PHE A 270 3.83 -38.13 -9.30
N PRO A 271 4.85 -37.38 -9.76
CA PRO A 271 5.67 -36.66 -8.80
C PRO A 271 4.82 -35.50 -8.27
N PHE A 272 4.10 -35.71 -7.16
CA PHE A 272 3.56 -34.63 -6.34
C PHE A 272 4.73 -33.98 -5.59
N GLU A 273 5.63 -33.37 -6.34
CA GLU A 273 6.80 -32.69 -5.80
C GLU A 273 7.14 -31.51 -6.70
N ASN A 274 6.22 -30.58 -6.78
CA ASN A 274 6.50 -29.17 -7.08
C ASN A 274 5.30 -28.32 -6.63
N LEU A 275 4.95 -28.42 -5.34
CA LEU A 275 4.72 -27.18 -4.58
C LEU A 275 6.05 -26.44 -4.56
N ARG A 276 6.39 -25.78 -5.67
CA ARG A 276 7.32 -24.67 -5.58
C ARG A 276 6.59 -23.56 -4.83
N HIS A 277 6.69 -23.60 -3.50
CA HIS A 277 7.25 -22.42 -2.83
C HIS A 277 8.37 -21.87 -3.72
N PRO A 278 8.51 -20.55 -3.89
CA PRO A 278 9.47 -20.00 -4.84
C PRO A 278 10.90 -20.47 -4.49
N THR A 279 11.35 -21.58 -5.08
CA THR A 279 12.66 -22.19 -4.86
C THR A 279 13.66 -21.76 -5.91
N ASN A 280 13.36 -20.70 -6.67
CA ASN A 280 14.43 -19.89 -7.21
C ASN A 280 15.01 -19.08 -6.05
N HIS A 281 16.00 -19.67 -5.35
CA HIS A 281 16.87 -18.91 -4.45
C HIS A 281 17.40 -17.64 -5.13
N GLN A 282 17.52 -17.63 -6.47
CA GLN A 282 17.90 -16.46 -7.26
C GLN A 282 16.82 -15.36 -7.35
N ASP A 283 15.53 -15.70 -7.46
CA ASP A 283 14.44 -14.72 -7.51
C ASP A 283 14.06 -14.21 -6.12
N LEU A 284 14.17 -15.07 -5.10
CA LEU A 284 14.11 -14.66 -3.70
C LEU A 284 15.33 -13.82 -3.30
N ASP A 285 16.53 -14.12 -3.82
CA ASP A 285 17.71 -13.25 -3.67
C ASP A 285 17.53 -11.91 -4.41
N GLN A 286 16.87 -11.91 -5.56
CA GLN A 286 16.60 -10.67 -6.31
C GLN A 286 15.56 -9.80 -5.61
N ALA A 287 14.56 -10.41 -4.96
CA ALA A 287 13.64 -9.73 -4.07
C ALA A 287 14.37 -9.25 -2.80
N ALA A 288 15.16 -10.09 -2.14
CA ALA A 288 15.96 -9.72 -0.95
C ALA A 288 17.01 -8.63 -1.25
N LYS A 289 17.44 -8.47 -2.51
CA LYS A 289 18.39 -7.41 -2.96
C LYS A 289 17.79 -6.00 -3.03
N MET A 290 16.48 -5.83 -2.95
CA MET A 290 15.86 -4.52 -3.12
C MET A 290 15.71 -3.79 -1.78
N GLY A 291 16.30 -2.60 -1.66
CA GLY A 291 16.16 -1.80 -0.44
C GLY A 291 14.70 -1.37 -0.17
N ALA A 292 14.30 -1.30 1.10
CA ALA A 292 12.93 -0.96 1.54
C ALA A 292 12.29 0.25 0.82
N LEU A 293 13.07 1.31 0.56
CA LEU A 293 12.59 2.52 -0.13
C LEU A 293 12.15 2.26 -1.58
N LYS A 294 12.70 1.23 -2.22
CA LYS A 294 12.34 0.84 -3.57
C LYS A 294 10.94 0.24 -3.62
N TYR A 295 10.57 -0.60 -2.65
CA TYR A 295 9.21 -1.10 -2.50
C TYR A 295 8.19 0.03 -2.28
N VAL A 296 8.53 0.98 -1.40
CA VAL A 296 7.67 2.16 -1.16
C VAL A 296 7.47 2.97 -2.44
N GLU A 297 8.52 3.11 -3.26
CA GLU A 297 8.40 3.75 -4.57
C GLU A 297 7.45 3.00 -5.50
N GLU A 298 7.59 1.68 -5.63
CA GLU A 298 6.75 0.88 -6.54
C GLU A 298 5.27 0.89 -6.09
N LEU A 299 5.01 0.78 -4.78
CA LEU A 299 3.66 0.96 -4.21
C LEU A 299 3.09 2.33 -4.57
N GLN A 300 3.88 3.39 -4.43
CA GLN A 300 3.46 4.75 -4.76
C GLN A 300 3.28 4.99 -6.26
N LYS A 301 3.76 4.12 -7.16
CA LYS A 301 3.40 4.20 -8.59
C LYS A 301 1.98 3.67 -8.83
N LYS A 302 1.58 2.61 -8.13
CA LYS A 302 0.24 1.98 -8.22
C LYS A 302 -0.80 2.69 -7.32
N LYS A 303 -1.01 3.99 -7.52
CA LYS A 303 -1.90 4.82 -6.65
C LYS A 303 -3.40 4.46 -6.71
N GLN A 304 -3.82 3.73 -7.75
CA GLN A 304 -5.20 3.28 -7.92
C GLN A 304 -5.49 1.95 -7.23
N SER A 305 -4.45 1.28 -6.69
CA SER A 305 -4.67 0.08 -5.86
C SER A 305 -5.47 0.43 -4.61
N ASP A 306 -6.31 -0.49 -4.15
CA ASP A 306 -7.24 -0.25 -3.04
C ASP A 306 -6.52 0.15 -1.75
N VAL A 307 -5.38 -0.48 -1.45
CA VAL A 307 -4.54 -0.16 -0.29
C VAL A 307 -4.09 1.32 -0.32
N VAL A 308 -3.54 1.79 -1.45
CA VAL A 308 -3.05 3.17 -1.55
C VAL A 308 -4.22 4.15 -1.65
N ALA A 309 -5.29 3.80 -2.33
CA ALA A 309 -6.49 4.63 -2.45
C ALA A 309 -7.16 4.84 -1.09
N PHE A 310 -7.32 3.78 -0.29
CA PHE A 310 -7.81 3.83 1.08
C PHE A 310 -6.94 4.73 1.96
N LEU A 311 -5.62 4.50 1.96
CA LEU A 311 -4.66 5.29 2.74
C LEU A 311 -4.67 6.78 2.32
N LEU A 312 -4.78 7.08 1.03
CA LEU A 312 -4.91 8.46 0.55
C LEU A 312 -6.25 9.07 0.96
N ARG A 313 -7.35 8.32 1.02
CA ARG A 313 -8.65 8.83 1.48
C ARG A 313 -8.60 9.24 2.96
N VAL A 314 -8.06 8.39 3.82
CA VAL A 314 -7.88 8.67 5.26
C VAL A 314 -6.97 9.90 5.46
N ARG A 315 -5.80 9.94 4.80
CA ARG A 315 -4.90 11.10 4.87
C ARG A 315 -5.54 12.38 4.35
N CYS A 316 -6.39 12.29 3.32
CA CYS A 316 -7.07 13.46 2.77
C CYS A 316 -8.07 14.05 3.76
N TRP A 317 -8.74 13.19 4.53
CA TRP A 317 -9.62 13.61 5.62
C TRP A 317 -8.83 14.36 6.70
N GLU A 318 -7.73 13.79 7.20
CA GLU A 318 -6.86 14.44 8.20
C GLU A 318 -6.37 15.82 7.71
N LEU A 319 -5.84 15.89 6.48
CA LEU A 319 -5.31 17.13 5.89
C LEU A 319 -6.38 18.21 5.64
N ARG A 320 -7.67 17.84 5.62
CA ARG A 320 -8.77 18.82 5.52
C ARG A 320 -9.02 19.52 6.84
N GLN A 321 -8.92 18.79 7.95
CA GLN A 321 -9.10 19.33 9.31
C GLN A 321 -7.96 20.26 9.71
N LEU A 322 -6.75 19.97 9.24
CA LEU A 322 -5.57 20.78 9.55
C LEU A 322 -5.56 22.14 8.83
N ASN A 323 -4.80 23.07 9.40
CA ASN A 323 -4.59 24.41 8.86
C ASN A 323 -3.97 24.40 7.45
N VAL A 324 -4.23 25.46 6.68
CA VAL A 324 -3.81 25.60 5.26
C VAL A 324 -2.31 25.37 5.09
N ILE A 325 -1.50 25.90 6.01
CA ILE A 325 -0.06 25.71 6.10
C ILE A 325 0.22 25.27 7.54
N HIS A 326 0.80 24.10 7.72
CA HIS A 326 1.22 23.61 9.04
C HIS A 326 2.54 22.85 8.92
N ARG A 327 3.30 22.81 10.02
CA ARG A 327 4.56 22.06 10.10
C ARG A 327 4.23 20.57 10.27
N ALA A 328 4.91 19.72 9.51
CA ALA A 328 4.89 18.28 9.72
C ALA A 328 6.13 17.86 10.52
N SER A 329 5.97 16.96 11.49
CA SER A 329 7.08 16.40 12.26
C SER A 329 8.00 15.54 11.38
N ARG A 330 7.39 14.74 10.49
CA ARG A 330 8.08 13.79 9.61
C ARG A 330 7.51 13.86 8.18
N PRO A 331 8.30 13.52 7.14
CA PRO A 331 7.78 13.42 5.78
C PRO A 331 6.76 12.28 5.68
N SER A 332 5.60 12.52 5.06
CA SER A 332 4.63 11.46 4.78
C SER A 332 5.13 10.43 3.77
N ARG A 333 6.13 10.83 2.97
CA ARG A 333 6.76 10.05 1.91
C ARG A 333 8.28 10.16 1.97
N LEU A 334 8.90 9.28 2.75
CA LEU A 334 10.34 9.29 2.96
C LEU A 334 11.13 8.98 1.66
N ASP A 335 10.62 8.06 0.83
CA ASP A 335 11.16 7.72 -0.49
C ASP A 335 11.37 8.97 -1.36
N LYS A 336 10.31 9.78 -1.46
CA LYS A 336 10.29 10.93 -2.35
C LYS A 336 11.05 12.10 -1.77
N ALA A 337 10.95 12.31 -0.46
CA ALA A 337 11.68 13.37 0.24
C ALA A 337 13.19 13.17 0.07
N ARG A 338 13.70 11.94 0.30
CA ARG A 338 15.13 11.62 0.18
C ARG A 338 15.66 11.86 -1.23
N ARG A 339 14.91 11.46 -2.27
CA ARG A 339 15.28 11.74 -3.67
C ARG A 339 15.38 13.22 -3.99
N LEU A 340 14.64 14.07 -3.28
CA LEU A 340 14.63 15.51 -3.47
C LEU A 340 15.62 16.26 -2.58
N GLY A 341 16.44 15.54 -1.80
CA GLY A 341 17.51 16.09 -0.99
C GLY A 341 17.18 16.25 0.51
N TYR A 342 16.06 15.71 0.99
CA TYR A 342 15.79 15.64 2.43
C TYR A 342 16.76 14.67 3.11
N LYS A 343 17.27 15.07 4.27
CA LYS A 343 18.04 14.23 5.20
C LYS A 343 17.45 14.39 6.60
N ALA A 344 17.37 13.29 7.33
CA ALA A 344 16.89 13.29 8.71
C ALA A 344 18.01 13.77 9.63
N LYS A 345 18.23 15.07 9.67
CA LYS A 345 19.15 15.75 10.59
C LYS A 345 18.60 17.13 10.95
N GLN A 346 19.11 17.71 12.02
CA GLN A 346 18.68 19.04 12.46
C GLN A 346 18.92 20.11 11.37
N GLY A 347 18.01 21.07 11.28
CA GLY A 347 17.99 22.12 10.25
C GLY A 347 17.16 21.78 9.00
N TYR A 348 16.71 20.55 8.81
CA TYR A 348 15.67 20.24 7.81
C TYR A 348 14.28 20.33 8.43
N VAL A 349 13.35 20.99 7.73
CA VAL A 349 11.96 21.12 8.18
C VAL A 349 11.02 20.83 7.02
N ILE A 350 9.87 20.25 7.34
CA ILE A 350 8.84 19.93 6.35
C ILE A 350 7.56 20.67 6.71
N TYR A 351 6.98 21.33 5.72
CA TYR A 351 5.67 21.96 5.84
C TYR A 351 4.70 21.33 4.86
N ARG A 352 3.48 21.08 5.33
CA ARG A 352 2.35 20.68 4.50
C ARG A 352 1.56 21.92 4.12
N VAL A 353 1.17 21.99 2.86
CA VAL A 353 0.37 23.10 2.31
C VAL A 353 -0.70 22.59 1.37
N ARG A 354 -1.90 23.16 1.50
CA ARG A 354 -2.98 22.96 0.53
C ARG A 354 -3.12 24.14 -0.44
N VAL A 355 -3.32 23.81 -1.71
CA VAL A 355 -3.55 24.79 -2.80
C VAL A 355 -4.85 24.43 -3.51
N ARG A 356 -5.71 25.42 -3.70
CA ARG A 356 -7.00 25.24 -4.38
C ARG A 356 -6.79 24.82 -5.84
N ARG A 357 -7.57 23.85 -6.30
CA ARG A 357 -7.59 23.36 -7.68
C ARG A 357 -8.36 24.33 -8.58
N GLY A 358 -8.13 24.21 -9.88
CA GLY A 358 -8.83 24.98 -10.91
C GLY A 358 -7.95 26.03 -11.59
N GLY A 359 -8.59 26.81 -12.46
CA GLY A 359 -7.99 27.97 -13.11
C GLY A 359 -7.94 29.18 -12.19
N ARG A 360 -7.40 30.29 -12.71
CA ARG A 360 -7.39 31.57 -11.99
C ARG A 360 -8.28 32.55 -12.74
N LYS A 361 -9.41 32.92 -12.13
CA LYS A 361 -10.27 33.99 -12.63
C LYS A 361 -9.49 35.32 -12.66
N ARG A 362 -9.65 36.09 -13.72
CA ARG A 362 -9.12 37.47 -13.77
C ARG A 362 -9.80 38.31 -12.67
N PRO A 363 -9.05 39.09 -11.87
CA PRO A 363 -9.66 40.05 -10.96
C PRO A 363 -10.19 41.23 -11.79
N ALA A 364 -11.44 41.14 -12.22
CA ALA A 364 -12.17 42.20 -12.90
C ALA A 364 -13.48 42.45 -12.15
N PRO A 365 -13.75 43.68 -11.69
CA PRO A 365 -15.02 44.01 -11.04
C PRO A 365 -16.20 43.65 -11.94
N LYS A 366 -17.18 42.90 -11.42
CA LYS A 366 -18.35 42.36 -12.16
C LYS A 366 -18.01 41.53 -13.41
N GLY A 367 -16.74 41.21 -13.64
CA GLY A 367 -16.29 40.66 -14.91
C GLY A 367 -16.33 41.66 -16.08
N ALA A 368 -16.38 42.96 -15.82
CA ALA A 368 -16.26 43.96 -16.88
C ALA A 368 -14.77 44.20 -17.20
N THR A 369 -14.37 43.91 -18.43
CA THR A 369 -13.02 44.16 -18.95
C THR A 369 -13.10 45.11 -20.14
N TYR A 370 -12.31 46.18 -20.10
CA TYR A 370 -12.26 47.18 -21.18
C TYR A 370 -11.21 46.84 -22.25
N GLY A 371 -11.39 47.43 -23.43
CA GLY A 371 -10.47 47.31 -24.56
C GLY A 371 -10.84 46.20 -25.55
N LYS A 372 -9.84 45.77 -26.33
CA LYS A 372 -10.02 44.84 -27.45
C LYS A 372 -10.67 43.51 -27.02
N PRO A 373 -11.58 42.90 -27.83
CA PRO A 373 -12.26 41.64 -27.51
C PRO A 373 -11.35 40.48 -27.08
N THR A 374 -10.15 40.38 -27.65
CA THR A 374 -9.14 39.38 -27.26
C THR A 374 -8.79 39.38 -25.76
N ASN A 375 -8.86 40.54 -25.10
CA ASN A 375 -8.53 40.70 -23.69
C ASN A 375 -9.74 40.52 -22.76
N GLN A 376 -10.92 40.22 -23.28
CA GLN A 376 -12.15 40.14 -22.50
C GLN A 376 -12.39 38.78 -21.81
N GLY A 377 -11.46 37.82 -21.95
CA GLY A 377 -11.54 36.51 -21.29
C GLY A 377 -11.36 36.57 -19.77
N ILE A 378 -12.20 35.83 -19.01
CA ILE A 378 -12.23 35.88 -17.54
C ILE A 378 -12.07 34.50 -16.90
N ASN A 379 -12.94 33.54 -17.25
CA ASN A 379 -13.06 32.27 -16.53
C ASN A 379 -12.07 31.20 -16.99
N GLN A 380 -11.81 31.12 -18.30
CA GLN A 380 -11.00 30.03 -18.88
C GLN A 380 -9.48 30.25 -18.78
N LEU A 381 -9.05 31.34 -18.12
CA LEU A 381 -7.64 31.66 -17.93
C LEU A 381 -6.93 30.64 -17.02
N LYS A 382 -5.76 30.20 -17.48
CA LYS A 382 -4.88 29.28 -16.75
C LYS A 382 -3.71 30.05 -16.15
N TYR A 383 -3.35 29.69 -14.92
CA TYR A 383 -2.20 30.32 -14.28
C TYR A 383 -0.89 29.81 -14.89
N GLN A 384 0.05 30.72 -15.14
CA GLN A 384 1.32 30.40 -15.80
C GLN A 384 2.23 29.50 -14.94
N ARG A 385 2.13 29.60 -13.61
CA ARG A 385 2.87 28.75 -12.67
C ARG A 385 2.04 27.53 -12.28
N SER A 386 2.70 26.41 -12.06
CA SER A 386 2.04 25.20 -11.54
C SER A 386 1.56 25.40 -10.09
N LEU A 387 0.51 24.68 -9.68
CA LEU A 387 0.00 24.70 -8.30
C LEU A 387 1.08 24.37 -7.25
N LYS A 388 2.02 23.49 -7.62
CA LYS A 388 3.17 23.13 -6.79
C LYS A 388 4.15 24.30 -6.58
N ALA A 389 4.32 25.17 -7.57
CA ALA A 389 5.13 26.39 -7.41
C ALA A 389 4.42 27.40 -6.51
N THR A 390 3.10 27.53 -6.63
CA THR A 390 2.29 28.35 -5.71
C THR A 390 2.37 27.82 -4.27
N ALA A 391 2.41 26.50 -4.07
CA ALA A 391 2.63 25.88 -2.77
C ALA A 391 3.99 26.29 -2.17
N GLU A 392 5.07 26.15 -2.94
CA GLU A 392 6.41 26.56 -2.53
C GLU A 392 6.45 28.05 -2.14
N GLU A 393 5.84 28.92 -2.95
CA GLU A 393 5.79 30.37 -2.71
C GLU A 393 5.00 30.75 -1.46
N ARG A 394 3.85 30.09 -1.21
CA ARG A 394 3.05 30.31 0.01
C ARG A 394 3.83 29.95 1.26
N VAL A 395 4.52 28.80 1.24
CA VAL A 395 5.33 28.34 2.37
C VAL A 395 6.57 29.21 2.56
N GLY A 396 7.26 29.59 1.47
CA GLY A 396 8.42 30.49 1.53
C GLY A 396 8.09 31.87 2.08
N ARG A 397 6.89 32.39 1.79
CA ARG A 397 6.40 33.64 2.41
C ARG A 397 6.08 33.49 3.90
N ARG A 398 5.45 32.38 4.29
CA ARG A 398 5.13 32.12 5.71
C ARG A 398 6.38 31.87 6.54
N CYS A 399 7.38 31.20 5.97
CA CYS A 399 8.64 30.83 6.61
C CYS A 399 9.81 31.59 5.99
N ALA A 400 9.80 32.92 6.04
CA ALA A 400 10.77 33.78 5.35
C ALA A 400 12.24 33.52 5.76
N ASN A 401 12.48 33.12 7.01
CA ASN A 401 13.83 32.84 7.52
C ASN A 401 14.42 31.55 6.94
N LEU A 402 13.57 30.61 6.54
CA LEU A 402 13.98 29.33 5.97
C LEU A 402 14.23 29.44 4.46
N ARG A 403 14.84 28.39 3.89
CA ARG A 403 15.12 28.28 2.45
C ARG A 403 14.38 27.09 1.88
N VAL A 404 13.56 27.33 0.86
CA VAL A 404 12.87 26.25 0.14
C VAL A 404 13.89 25.47 -0.69
N LEU A 405 14.03 24.18 -0.39
CA LEU A 405 14.88 23.27 -1.15
C LEU A 405 14.11 22.72 -2.37
N ASN A 406 13.01 22.02 -2.10
CA ASN A 406 12.15 21.40 -3.10
C ASN A 406 10.77 21.08 -2.50
N SER A 407 9.87 20.52 -3.30
CA SER A 407 8.57 20.04 -2.80
C SER A 407 8.10 18.79 -3.54
N TYR A 408 7.09 18.11 -3.03
CA TYR A 408 6.44 16.97 -3.68
C TYR A 408 4.95 16.88 -3.37
N TRP A 409 4.24 16.17 -4.24
CA TRP A 409 2.81 15.90 -4.09
C TRP A 409 2.59 14.78 -3.07
N ILE A 410 1.60 14.97 -2.21
CA ILE A 410 1.18 13.97 -1.21
C ILE A 410 -0.19 13.42 -1.56
N ASN A 411 -1.15 14.32 -1.80
CA ASN A 411 -2.55 13.97 -1.92
C ASN A 411 -3.36 14.99 -2.73
N GLN A 412 -4.57 14.64 -3.16
CA GLN A 412 -5.50 15.55 -3.79
C GLN A 412 -6.96 15.18 -3.49
N ASP A 413 -7.79 16.20 -3.36
CA ASP A 413 -9.25 16.13 -3.29
C ASP A 413 -9.85 16.86 -4.51
N SER A 414 -11.17 16.85 -4.68
CA SER A 414 -11.92 17.66 -5.64
C SER A 414 -11.50 19.14 -5.62
N THR A 415 -11.36 19.72 -4.42
CA THR A 415 -11.16 21.16 -4.23
C THR A 415 -9.68 21.55 -4.06
N TYR A 416 -8.86 20.68 -3.46
CA TYR A 416 -7.48 21.02 -3.08
C TYR A 416 -6.45 20.01 -3.57
N LYS A 417 -5.21 20.46 -3.76
CA LYS A 417 -4.01 19.62 -3.85
C LYS A 417 -3.10 19.89 -2.67
N TYR A 418 -2.54 18.82 -2.11
CA TYR A 418 -1.67 18.86 -0.95
C TYR A 418 -0.22 18.58 -1.36
N TYR A 419 0.67 19.42 -0.86
CA TYR A 419 2.10 19.33 -1.12
C TYR A 419 2.89 19.39 0.19
N GLU A 420 4.00 18.68 0.21
CA GLU A 420 5.01 18.78 1.26
C GLU A 420 6.19 19.56 0.68
N VAL A 421 6.56 20.64 1.36
CA VAL A 421 7.67 21.52 1.00
C VAL A 421 8.81 21.25 1.97
N ILE A 422 9.96 20.90 1.41
CA ILE A 422 11.20 20.69 2.15
C ILE A 422 11.89 22.03 2.29
N LEU A 423 12.09 22.45 3.53
CA LEU A 423 12.79 23.67 3.90
C LEU A 423 14.08 23.31 4.63
N VAL A 424 15.02 24.26 4.56
CA VAL A 424 16.30 24.18 5.25
C VAL A 424 16.50 25.48 6.03
N ASP A 425 16.94 25.36 7.27
CA ASP A 425 17.37 26.49 8.09
C ASP A 425 18.84 26.83 7.79
N PRO A 426 19.14 27.99 7.16
CA PRO A 426 20.51 28.39 6.86
C PRO A 426 21.32 28.80 8.10
N GLN A 427 20.69 29.07 9.24
CA GLN A 427 21.39 29.46 10.47
C GLN A 427 21.84 28.27 11.32
N HIS A 428 21.28 27.09 11.06
CA HIS A 428 21.59 25.90 11.83
C HIS A 428 23.00 25.35 11.55
N LYS A 429 23.81 25.10 12.60
CA LYS A 429 25.20 24.62 12.50
C LYS A 429 25.33 23.36 11.63
N ALA A 430 24.44 22.38 11.83
CA ALA A 430 24.45 21.12 11.05
C ALA A 430 24.20 21.30 9.53
N ILE A 431 23.63 22.44 9.10
CA ILE A 431 23.47 22.78 7.68
C ILE A 431 24.70 23.53 7.16
N ARG A 432 25.24 24.46 7.96
CA ARG A 432 26.42 25.26 7.60
C ARG A 432 27.67 24.40 7.46
N ILE A 433 27.84 23.40 8.32
CA ILE A 433 28.99 22.49 8.34
C ILE A 433 28.94 21.47 7.20
N ASP A 434 27.74 21.04 6.76
CA ASP A 434 27.64 19.98 5.74
C ASP A 434 27.91 20.50 4.32
N PRO A 435 29.02 20.08 3.67
CA PRO A 435 29.41 20.57 2.35
C PRO A 435 28.42 20.22 1.24
N ARG A 436 27.53 19.24 1.44
CA ARG A 436 26.56 18.81 0.42
C ARG A 436 25.39 19.79 0.28
N ILE A 437 25.05 20.51 1.35
CA ILE A 437 23.90 21.43 1.39
C ILE A 437 24.30 22.88 1.68
N ASN A 438 25.49 23.14 2.21
CA ASN A 438 25.96 24.47 2.61
C ASN A 438 25.76 25.56 1.53
N TRP A 439 25.78 25.20 0.24
CA TRP A 439 25.51 26.12 -0.86
C TRP A 439 24.20 26.90 -0.65
N ILE A 440 23.17 26.32 -0.04
CA ILE A 440 21.86 26.97 0.18
C ILE A 440 21.93 28.14 1.18
N VAL A 441 22.98 28.19 2.00
CA VAL A 441 23.20 29.22 3.03
C VAL A 441 23.58 30.56 2.39
N ASN A 442 24.24 30.53 1.23
CA ASN A 442 24.72 31.75 0.57
C ASN A 442 23.56 32.71 0.28
N PRO A 443 23.78 34.04 0.39
CA PRO A 443 22.72 35.04 0.25
C PRO A 443 22.05 35.03 -1.14
N VAL A 444 22.76 34.58 -2.17
CA VAL A 444 22.24 34.41 -3.55
C VAL A 444 21.07 33.41 -3.61
N HIS A 445 20.93 32.52 -2.62
CA HIS A 445 19.88 31.51 -2.53
C HIS A 445 18.68 31.92 -1.66
N LYS A 446 18.58 33.20 -1.26
CA LYS A 446 17.35 33.76 -0.66
C LYS A 446 16.15 33.67 -1.62
N HIS A 447 14.97 33.30 -1.10
CA HIS A 447 13.71 33.25 -1.84
C HIS A 447 13.80 32.65 -3.27
N ARG A 448 14.36 31.45 -3.38
CA ARG A 448 14.50 30.72 -4.66
C ARG A 448 13.14 30.38 -5.28
N GLU A 449 12.14 30.11 -4.45
CA GLU A 449 10.76 29.85 -4.82
C GLU A 449 10.12 31.06 -5.51
N ALA A 450 10.33 32.28 -5.00
CA ALA A 450 9.79 33.51 -5.59
C ALA A 450 10.39 33.79 -6.98
N ARG A 451 11.68 33.46 -7.17
CA ARG A 451 12.42 33.60 -8.43
C ARG A 451 12.25 32.42 -9.39
N GLY A 452 11.52 31.37 -9.00
CA GLY A 452 11.31 30.17 -9.80
C GLY A 452 12.59 29.39 -10.08
N LEU A 453 13.48 29.27 -9.10
CA LEU A 453 14.75 28.53 -9.17
C LEU A 453 14.65 27.11 -8.56
N THR A 454 13.52 26.77 -7.95
CA THR A 454 13.20 25.39 -7.54
C THR A 454 13.00 24.50 -8.78
N ALA A 455 13.05 23.18 -8.61
CA ALA A 455 12.82 22.24 -9.71
C ALA A 455 11.46 22.50 -10.41
N THR A 456 10.44 22.78 -9.60
CA THR A 456 9.09 23.14 -10.08
C THR A 456 9.08 24.47 -10.85
N GLY A 457 9.75 25.50 -10.34
CA GLY A 457 9.87 26.80 -10.99
C GLY A 457 10.62 26.73 -12.32
N LYS A 458 11.73 26.00 -12.37
CA LYS A 458 12.52 25.77 -13.60
C LYS A 458 11.68 25.08 -14.69
N LYS A 459 10.89 24.06 -14.31
CA LYS A 459 9.97 23.38 -15.23
C LYS A 459 8.90 24.34 -15.78
N SER A 460 8.28 25.14 -14.93
CA SER A 460 7.25 26.12 -15.34
C SER A 460 7.81 27.21 -16.25
N ARG A 461 9.08 27.59 -16.09
CA ARG A 461 9.77 28.56 -16.97
C ARG A 461 10.16 27.99 -18.33
N GLY A 462 9.96 26.69 -18.57
CA GLY A 462 10.40 26.01 -19.79
C GLY A 462 11.93 26.01 -19.92
N LEU A 463 12.67 25.89 -18.82
CA LEU A 463 14.13 25.77 -18.86
C LEU A 463 14.52 24.33 -19.15
N ASN A 464 14.95 24.06 -20.38
CA ASN A 464 15.46 22.77 -20.79
C ASN A 464 16.41 22.92 -21.99
N LYS A 465 16.91 21.80 -22.52
CA LYS A 465 17.86 21.74 -23.65
C LYS A 465 17.16 21.31 -24.94
N GLY A 466 17.69 21.73 -26.09
CA GLY A 466 17.20 21.36 -27.43
C GLY A 466 16.43 22.47 -28.15
N HIS A 467 16.12 22.24 -29.44
CA HIS A 467 15.52 23.23 -30.36
C HIS A 467 14.22 23.86 -29.83
N ARG A 468 13.39 23.09 -29.11
CA ARG A 468 12.12 23.57 -28.51
C ARG A 468 12.31 24.64 -27.43
N TYR A 469 13.53 24.84 -26.92
CA TYR A 469 13.82 25.72 -25.79
C TYR A 469 14.70 26.92 -26.15
N ASN A 470 14.94 27.17 -27.44
CA ASN A 470 15.78 28.29 -27.92
C ASN A 470 15.32 29.64 -27.36
N LYS A 471 14.00 29.86 -27.28
CA LYS A 471 13.39 31.10 -26.76
C LYS A 471 13.31 31.16 -25.23
N THR A 472 13.67 30.10 -24.49
CA THR A 472 13.51 30.04 -23.03
C THR A 472 14.79 29.68 -22.26
N LYS A 473 15.84 29.15 -22.90
CA LYS A 473 17.08 28.63 -22.27
C LYS A 473 17.70 29.55 -21.20
N ALA A 474 17.81 30.86 -21.47
CA ALA A 474 18.37 31.86 -20.54
C ALA A 474 17.28 32.67 -19.80
N GLY A 475 16.02 32.29 -19.96
CA GLY A 475 14.82 33.04 -19.55
C GLY A 475 14.15 33.75 -20.72
N ARG A 476 12.83 33.56 -20.87
CA ARG A 476 12.02 34.11 -21.98
C ARG A 476 12.26 35.60 -22.24
N ARG A 477 12.21 36.43 -21.18
CA ARG A 477 12.41 37.89 -21.31
C ARG A 477 13.84 38.26 -21.66
N LYS A 478 14.85 37.55 -21.15
CA LYS A 478 16.28 37.78 -21.47
C LYS A 478 16.55 37.47 -22.95
N THR A 479 16.05 36.34 -23.45
CA THR A 479 16.20 35.97 -24.85
C THR A 479 15.45 36.93 -25.78
N TRP A 480 14.20 37.28 -25.41
CA TRP A 480 13.43 38.27 -26.18
C TRP A 480 14.15 39.62 -26.26
N LYS A 481 14.67 40.14 -25.12
CA LYS A 481 15.41 41.40 -25.11
C LYS A 481 16.60 41.35 -26.07
N ARG A 482 17.41 40.28 -26.02
CA ARG A 482 18.57 40.11 -26.90
C ARG A 482 18.21 40.20 -28.39
N HIS A 483 17.13 39.54 -28.81
CA HIS A 483 16.75 39.50 -30.22
C HIS A 483 16.12 40.82 -30.72
N ASN A 484 15.56 41.63 -29.81
CA ASN A 484 14.94 42.91 -30.14
C ASN A 484 15.84 44.10 -29.79
N THR A 485 17.07 43.85 -29.30
CA THR A 485 18.03 44.93 -29.02
C THR A 485 18.72 45.28 -30.32
N LEU A 486 18.57 46.52 -30.77
CA LEU A 486 19.34 47.06 -31.90
C LEU A 486 20.81 47.16 -31.48
N SER A 487 21.70 46.44 -32.18
CA SER A 487 23.14 46.48 -31.95
C SER A 487 23.76 47.51 -32.88
N LEU A 488 24.18 48.65 -32.33
CA LEU A 488 24.90 49.70 -33.07
C LEU A 488 26.37 49.63 -32.68
N TRP A 489 27.17 48.99 -33.54
CA TRP A 489 28.62 48.93 -33.37
C TRP A 489 29.26 50.26 -33.75
N ARG A 490 30.41 50.57 -33.14
CA ARG A 490 31.16 51.80 -33.42
C ARG A 490 31.59 51.89 -34.89
N TYR A 491 31.93 50.76 -35.48
CA TYR A 491 32.23 50.58 -36.89
C TYR A 491 31.29 49.51 -37.42
N ARG A 492 30.63 49.77 -38.56
CA ARG A 492 29.62 48.88 -39.14
C ARG A 492 30.21 47.99 -40.21
#